data_AF-A0A1Y2SHB6-F1
#
_entry.id   AF-A0A1Y2SHB6-F1
#
_cell.length_a   1.000
_cell.length_b   1.000
_cell.length_c   1.000
_cell.angle_alpha   90.00
_cell.angle_beta   90.00
_cell.angle_gamma   90.00
#
_symmetry.space_group_name_H-M   'P 1'
#
loop_
_entity.id
_entity.type
_entity.pdbx_description
1 polymer ?
#
loop_
_entity_poly.entity_id
_entity_poly.type
_entity_poly.pdbx_seq_one_letter_code
_entity_poly.pdbx_strand_id
1 'polypeptide(L)'
;MITYSICRGNYVVNAVQGYLINKKTAEKYHITNIAQLKDLKLAKLFDSNGDGKADLTGCNSGWGCEKAINHQLRAYGLKNTVEHNQGNYTAMMADTIARYREGKPILYYTWTPYWVSDVLNPGKDVIWLQVPFSTLNVGEKINTQLPNGRNYGFPPSTMHIVANKA
;
A
#
# COMPACT_ATOMS: atom_id res chain seq x y z
N MET A 1 -2.37 -42.29 23.97
CA MET A 1 -1.71 -41.17 23.25
C MET A 1 -2.82 -40.24 22.77
N ILE A 2 -2.98 -39.09 23.41
CA ILE A 2 -3.92 -38.05 22.93
C ILE A 2 -3.13 -37.20 21.94
N THR A 3 -3.47 -37.33 20.67
CA THR A 3 -2.92 -36.51 19.60
C THR A 3 -3.49 -35.10 19.75
N TYR A 4 -2.72 -34.16 20.32
CA TYR A 4 -3.11 -32.76 20.31
C TYR A 4 -2.96 -32.21 18.90
N SER A 5 -4.07 -32.00 18.21
CA SER A 5 -4.12 -31.19 16.99
C SER A 5 -3.93 -29.73 17.38
N ILE A 6 -2.79 -29.15 17.00
CA ILE A 6 -2.56 -27.72 17.10
C ILE A 6 -3.50 -27.05 16.08
N CYS A 7 -4.58 -26.42 16.55
CA CYS A 7 -5.44 -25.61 15.68
C CYS A 7 -4.67 -24.36 15.22
N ARG A 8 -3.92 -24.47 14.12
CA ARG A 8 -3.46 -23.31 13.34
C ARG A 8 -4.65 -22.74 12.57
N GLY A 9 -5.47 -21.95 13.26
CA GLY A 9 -6.61 -21.28 12.65
C GLY A 9 -6.14 -20.10 11.79
N ASN A 10 -6.64 -20.04 10.54
CA ASN A 10 -6.57 -18.82 9.75
C ASN A 10 -7.57 -17.82 10.33
N TYR A 11 -7.10 -16.64 10.74
CA TYR A 11 -7.92 -15.57 11.30
C TYR A 11 -8.52 -14.69 10.20
N VAL A 12 -7.74 -14.40 9.15
CA VAL A 12 -8.19 -13.71 7.93
C VAL A 12 -7.58 -14.40 6.73
N VAL A 13 -8.39 -14.67 5.70
CA VAL A 13 -7.96 -15.23 4.41
C VAL A 13 -8.18 -14.18 3.32
N ASN A 14 -7.25 -14.09 2.36
CA ASN A 14 -7.30 -13.12 1.24
C ASN A 14 -7.25 -11.64 1.63
N ALA A 15 -6.48 -11.31 2.67
CA ALA A 15 -6.15 -9.91 2.96
C ALA A 15 -5.42 -9.28 1.76
N VAL A 16 -5.89 -8.11 1.32
CA VAL A 16 -5.29 -7.36 0.21
C VAL A 16 -4.51 -6.18 0.76
N GLN A 17 -3.34 -5.89 0.21
CA GLN A 17 -2.53 -4.74 0.57
C GLN A 17 -1.91 -4.11 -0.69
N GLY A 18 -1.53 -2.83 -0.62
CA GLY A 18 -1.04 -2.09 -1.78
C GLY A 18 -1.24 -0.59 -1.68
N TYR A 19 -1.06 0.09 -2.82
CA TYR A 19 -1.05 1.55 -2.92
C TYR A 19 -2.36 2.07 -3.51
N LEU A 20 -2.84 3.20 -3.01
CA LEU A 20 -4.06 3.85 -3.47
C LEU A 20 -3.88 5.34 -3.64
N ILE A 21 -4.66 5.90 -4.56
CA ILE A 21 -4.85 7.33 -4.76
C ILE A 21 -6.34 7.66 -4.86
N ASN A 22 -6.70 8.92 -4.62
CA ASN A 22 -8.09 9.35 -4.81
C ASN A 22 -8.50 9.24 -6.29
N LYS A 23 -9.70 8.69 -6.51
CA LYS A 23 -10.24 8.36 -7.84
C LYS A 23 -10.30 9.56 -8.76
N LYS A 24 -10.71 10.73 -8.25
CA LYS A 24 -10.77 11.98 -9.01
C LYS A 24 -9.44 12.35 -9.67
N THR A 25 -8.33 12.23 -8.94
CA THR A 25 -6.98 12.50 -9.50
C THR A 25 -6.59 11.41 -10.48
N ALA A 26 -6.84 10.15 -10.13
CA ALA A 26 -6.52 9.02 -10.99
C ALA A 26 -7.18 9.12 -12.36
N GLU A 27 -8.47 9.44 -12.41
CA GLU A 27 -9.22 9.55 -13.66
C GLU A 27 -8.79 10.77 -14.47
N LYS A 28 -8.60 11.92 -13.80
CA LYS A 28 -8.19 13.17 -14.47
C LYS A 28 -6.82 13.06 -15.16
N TYR A 29 -5.87 12.35 -14.55
CA TYR A 29 -4.50 12.22 -15.03
C TYR A 29 -4.18 10.83 -15.58
N HIS A 30 -5.18 9.96 -15.71
CA HIS A 30 -5.05 8.57 -16.17
C HIS A 30 -3.96 7.77 -15.42
N ILE A 31 -3.91 7.92 -14.09
CA ILE A 31 -2.94 7.24 -13.24
C ILE A 31 -3.50 5.88 -12.82
N THR A 32 -2.86 4.81 -13.26
CA THR A 32 -3.25 3.42 -13.00
C THR A 32 -2.12 2.55 -12.46
N ASN A 33 -0.87 3.01 -12.55
CA ASN A 33 0.31 2.31 -12.08
C ASN A 33 1.24 3.25 -11.31
N ILE A 34 1.79 2.79 -10.18
CA ILE A 34 2.67 3.58 -9.33
C ILE A 34 3.94 4.04 -10.06
N ALA A 35 4.39 3.31 -11.09
CA ALA A 35 5.55 3.69 -11.89
C ALA A 35 5.34 5.02 -12.65
N GLN A 36 4.09 5.47 -12.86
CA GLN A 36 3.81 6.78 -13.46
C GLN A 36 4.28 7.93 -12.56
N LEU A 37 4.43 7.72 -11.25
CA LEU A 37 4.97 8.71 -10.32
C LEU A 37 6.49 8.94 -10.49
N LYS A 38 7.15 8.27 -11.43
CA LYS A 38 8.47 8.70 -11.92
C LYS A 38 8.42 10.08 -12.60
N ASP A 39 7.28 10.43 -13.19
CA ASP A 39 7.07 11.77 -13.72
C ASP A 39 6.88 12.74 -12.55
N LEU A 40 7.82 13.67 -12.40
CA LEU A 40 7.79 14.72 -11.38
C LEU A 40 6.50 15.55 -11.42
N LYS A 41 5.89 15.75 -12.59
CA LYS A 41 4.62 16.50 -12.69
C LYS A 41 3.47 15.74 -12.05
N LEU A 42 3.45 14.41 -12.20
CA LEU A 42 2.44 13.55 -11.57
C LEU A 42 2.72 13.36 -10.08
N ALA A 43 3.99 13.19 -9.70
CA ALA A 43 4.38 13.07 -8.29
C ALA A 43 3.98 14.31 -7.48
N LYS A 44 4.24 15.51 -8.01
CA LYS A 44 3.90 16.80 -7.35
C LYS A 44 2.42 16.99 -7.05
N LEU A 45 1.52 16.25 -7.71
CA LEU A 45 0.10 16.29 -7.36
C LEU A 45 -0.14 15.83 -5.92
N PHE A 46 0.69 14.90 -5.45
CA PHE A 46 0.60 14.27 -4.13
C PHE A 46 1.56 14.87 -3.12
N ASP A 47 2.25 15.96 -3.48
CA ASP A 47 3.12 16.72 -2.57
C ASP A 47 2.25 17.51 -1.57
N SER A 48 2.50 17.28 -0.29
CA SER A 48 1.81 17.88 0.84
C SER A 48 2.70 18.82 1.66
N ASN A 49 4.03 18.69 1.55
CA ASN A 49 5.00 19.44 2.35
C ASN A 49 5.78 20.50 1.53
N GLY A 50 5.65 20.49 0.20
CA GLY A 50 6.26 21.45 -0.73
C GLY A 50 7.69 21.10 -1.18
N ASP A 51 8.19 19.89 -0.90
CA ASP A 51 9.55 19.47 -1.27
C ASP A 51 9.69 18.97 -2.73
N GLY A 52 8.56 18.87 -3.44
CA GLY A 52 8.49 18.44 -4.84
C GLY A 52 8.32 16.94 -5.06
N LYS A 53 8.23 16.12 -4.00
CA LYS A 53 7.97 14.68 -4.06
C LYS A 53 6.53 14.35 -3.68
N ALA A 54 6.05 13.21 -4.17
CA ALA A 54 4.79 12.64 -3.70
C ALA A 54 4.94 12.14 -2.27
N ASP A 55 4.04 12.57 -1.38
CA ASP A 55 3.98 12.09 0.00
C ASP A 55 3.17 10.80 0.07
N LEU A 56 3.85 9.66 0.21
CA LEU A 56 3.21 8.37 0.44
C LEU A 56 3.02 8.16 1.94
N THR A 57 1.77 8.24 2.42
CA THR A 57 1.43 7.78 3.77
C THR A 57 1.63 6.27 3.86
N GLY A 58 2.71 5.84 4.54
CA GLY A 58 3.10 4.44 4.62
C GLY A 58 3.21 3.92 6.04
N CYS A 59 4.10 2.96 6.27
CA CYS A 59 4.08 2.15 7.48
C CYS A 59 4.87 2.75 8.64
N ASN A 60 4.47 2.38 9.87
CA ASN A 60 5.30 2.62 11.05
C ASN A 60 6.67 1.94 10.89
N SER A 61 7.70 2.58 11.42
CA SER A 61 9.05 1.99 11.46
C SER A 61 9.05 0.67 12.24
N GLY A 62 9.72 -0.34 11.72
CA GLY A 62 9.79 -1.69 12.25
C GLY A 62 8.72 -2.65 11.72
N TRP A 63 7.69 -2.17 11.00
CA TRP A 63 6.67 -3.04 10.43
C TRP A 63 7.17 -3.77 9.17
N GLY A 64 6.65 -4.97 8.90
CA GLY A 64 7.02 -5.74 7.71
C GLY A 64 6.76 -4.99 6.40
N CYS A 65 5.68 -4.19 6.35
CA CYS A 65 5.35 -3.38 5.18
C CYS A 65 6.32 -2.21 4.95
N GLU A 66 7.01 -1.70 5.98
CA GLU A 66 8.04 -0.68 5.79
C GLU A 66 9.14 -1.18 4.84
N LYS A 67 9.66 -2.37 5.10
CA LYS A 67 10.73 -2.97 4.30
C LYS A 67 10.26 -3.22 2.86
N ALA A 68 9.04 -3.73 2.70
CA ALA A 68 8.45 -4.00 1.40
C ALA A 68 8.24 -2.71 0.58
N ILE A 69 7.67 -1.66 1.18
CA ILE A 69 7.48 -0.36 0.52
C ILE A 69 8.83 0.25 0.13
N ASN A 70 9.79 0.32 1.06
CA ASN A 70 11.10 0.88 0.79
C ASN A 70 11.87 0.11 -0.30
N HIS A 71 11.69 -1.21 -0.35
CA HIS A 71 12.24 -2.05 -1.42
C HIS A 71 11.56 -1.78 -2.76
N GLN A 72 10.23 -1.70 -2.80
CA GLN A 72 9.47 -1.41 -4.01
C GLN A 72 9.76 -0.01 -4.56
N LEU A 73 9.83 1.03 -3.73
CA LEU A 73 10.20 2.38 -4.17
C LEU A 73 11.60 2.41 -4.79
N ARG A 74 12.54 1.61 -4.27
CA ARG A 74 13.87 1.43 -4.88
C ARG A 74 13.78 0.71 -6.23
N ALA A 75 13.18 -0.47 -6.24
CA ALA A 75 13.11 -1.32 -7.43
C ALA A 75 12.36 -0.64 -8.58
N TYR A 76 11.31 0.11 -8.26
CA TYR A 76 10.53 0.86 -9.24
C TYR A 76 11.16 2.21 -9.60
N GLY A 77 12.31 2.59 -9.03
CA GLY A 77 13.00 3.85 -9.36
C GLY A 77 12.25 5.11 -8.92
N LEU A 78 11.54 5.04 -7.79
CA LEU A 78 10.67 6.09 -7.27
C LEU A 78 11.30 6.91 -6.13
N LYS A 79 12.48 6.53 -5.61
CA LYS A 79 13.10 7.23 -4.45
C LYS A 79 13.29 8.74 -4.63
N ASN A 80 13.43 9.20 -5.87
CA ASN A 80 13.67 10.60 -6.18
C ASN A 80 12.37 11.41 -6.28
N THR A 81 11.22 10.75 -6.41
CA THR A 81 9.94 11.38 -6.71
C THR A 81 8.84 11.03 -5.71
N VAL A 82 9.05 10.01 -4.86
CA VAL A 82 8.11 9.57 -3.85
C VAL A 82 8.85 9.44 -2.51
N GLU A 83 8.36 10.13 -1.49
CA GLU A 83 8.84 10.01 -0.13
C GLU A 83 7.93 9.05 0.65
N HIS A 84 8.54 8.11 1.36
CA HIS A 84 7.79 7.19 2.23
C HIS A 84 7.66 7.83 3.60
N ASN A 85 6.52 8.46 3.87
CA ASN A 85 6.26 9.04 5.18
C ASN A 85 6.00 7.92 6.17
N GLN A 86 6.85 7.87 7.20
CA GLN A 86 6.82 6.87 8.26
C GLN A 86 6.54 7.56 9.60
N GLY A 87 5.73 6.93 10.44
CA GLY A 87 5.33 7.51 11.71
C GLY A 87 4.18 6.74 12.34
N ASN A 88 3.28 7.43 13.03
CA ASN A 88 2.05 6.82 13.51
C ASN A 88 1.04 6.73 12.36
N TYR A 89 0.89 5.54 11.77
CA TYR A 89 0.01 5.31 10.62
C TYR A 89 -1.42 5.82 10.84
N THR A 90 -2.01 5.61 12.03
CA THR A 90 -3.39 6.05 12.31
C THR A 90 -3.52 7.57 12.27
N ALA A 91 -2.56 8.28 12.88
CA ALA A 91 -2.55 9.75 12.85
C ALA A 91 -2.34 10.27 11.42
N MET A 92 -1.37 9.72 10.71
CA MET A 92 -1.07 10.12 9.33
C MET A 92 -2.23 9.80 8.37
N MET A 93 -2.95 8.70 8.59
CA MET A 93 -4.16 8.40 7.83
C MET A 93 -5.31 9.34 8.15
N ALA A 94 -5.43 9.83 9.39
CA ALA A 94 -6.41 10.87 9.72
C ALA A 94 -6.12 12.16 8.93
N ASP A 95 -4.85 12.59 8.87
CA ASP A 95 -4.43 13.75 8.06
C ASP A 95 -4.67 13.51 6.56
N THR A 96 -4.37 12.30 6.09
CA THR A 96 -4.64 11.88 4.70
C THR A 96 -6.13 11.99 4.36
N ILE A 97 -7.01 11.57 5.27
CA ILE A 97 -8.47 11.66 5.09
C ILE A 97 -8.95 13.11 5.18
N ALA A 98 -8.38 13.94 6.04
CA ALA A 98 -8.69 15.37 6.08
C ALA A 98 -8.34 16.04 4.75
N ARG A 99 -7.14 15.77 4.21
CA ARG A 99 -6.70 16.25 2.90
C ARG A 99 -7.62 15.77 1.76
N TYR A 100 -8.08 14.51 1.82
CA TYR A 100 -9.07 13.99 0.86
C TYR A 100 -10.38 14.78 0.90
N ARG A 101 -10.89 15.10 2.10
CA ARG A 101 -12.13 15.85 2.29
C ARG A 101 -12.03 17.29 1.76
N GLU A 102 -10.84 17.86 1.75
CA GLU A 102 -10.54 19.15 1.09
C GLU A 102 -10.46 19.05 -0.45
N GLY A 103 -10.66 17.84 -1.02
CA GLY A 103 -10.61 17.60 -2.45
C GLY A 103 -9.18 17.56 -3.02
N LYS A 104 -8.16 17.50 -2.16
CA LYS A 104 -6.75 17.45 -2.56
C LYS A 104 -6.33 16.01 -2.89
N PRO A 105 -5.31 15.80 -3.75
CA PRO A 105 -4.82 14.47 -4.04
C PRO A 105 -4.15 13.81 -2.84
N ILE A 106 -4.34 12.50 -2.72
CA ILE A 106 -3.76 11.67 -1.66
C ILE A 106 -3.07 10.45 -2.28
N LEU A 107 -2.00 9.99 -1.64
CA LEU A 107 -1.28 8.75 -1.94
C LEU A 107 -0.99 8.03 -0.63
N TYR A 108 -1.44 6.78 -0.51
CA TYR A 108 -1.22 6.01 0.72
C TYR A 108 -1.12 4.52 0.44
N TYR A 109 -0.46 3.82 1.37
CA TYR A 109 -0.48 2.35 1.44
C TYR A 109 -1.52 1.91 2.48
N THR A 110 -2.22 0.81 2.21
CA THR A 110 -3.11 0.19 3.21
C THR A 110 -3.21 -1.32 3.01
N TRP A 111 -3.88 -1.98 3.94
CA TRP A 111 -4.24 -3.40 3.90
C TRP A 111 -5.69 -3.61 4.33
N THR A 112 -6.27 -4.74 3.95
CA THR A 112 -7.64 -5.14 4.30
C THR A 112 -7.63 -6.49 5.02
N PRO A 113 -8.50 -6.70 6.02
CA PRO A 113 -9.43 -5.73 6.60
C PRO A 113 -8.72 -4.68 7.47
N TYR A 114 -9.10 -3.41 7.30
CA TYR A 114 -8.69 -2.28 8.14
C TYR A 114 -9.70 -1.13 7.99
N TRP A 115 -9.87 -0.31 9.04
CA TRP A 115 -10.91 0.73 9.12
C TRP A 115 -10.85 1.77 7.99
N VAL A 116 -9.67 1.96 7.40
CA VAL A 116 -9.44 2.94 6.32
C VAL A 116 -10.37 2.66 5.13
N SER A 117 -10.66 1.40 4.83
CA SER A 117 -11.52 1.03 3.69
C SER A 117 -13.00 1.37 3.90
N ASP A 118 -13.44 1.57 5.14
CA ASP A 118 -14.81 2.01 5.45
C ASP A 118 -14.98 3.52 5.23
N VAL A 119 -13.87 4.29 5.31
CA VAL A 119 -13.87 5.74 5.10
C VAL A 119 -13.52 6.12 3.67
N LEU A 120 -12.54 5.44 3.08
CA LEU A 120 -12.07 5.63 1.70
C LEU A 120 -12.44 4.39 0.89
N ASN A 121 -13.63 4.38 0.30
CA ASN A 121 -14.17 3.21 -0.38
C ASN A 121 -13.49 3.00 -1.75
N PRO A 122 -12.84 1.84 -1.99
CA PRO A 122 -12.29 1.52 -3.29
C PRO A 122 -13.36 1.50 -4.39
N GLY A 123 -13.07 2.09 -5.54
CA GLY A 123 -13.99 2.21 -6.68
C GLY A 123 -14.93 3.42 -6.61
N LYS A 124 -15.13 4.01 -5.43
CA LYS A 124 -15.90 5.25 -5.23
C LYS A 124 -14.97 6.44 -4.92
N ASP A 125 -14.22 6.35 -3.84
CA ASP A 125 -13.37 7.42 -3.31
C ASP A 125 -11.92 7.31 -3.81
N VAL A 126 -11.43 6.07 -3.87
CA VAL A 126 -10.02 5.74 -4.16
C VAL A 126 -9.92 4.59 -5.16
N ILE A 127 -8.75 4.44 -5.78
CA ILE A 127 -8.45 3.29 -6.63
C ILE A 127 -7.12 2.67 -6.24
N TRP A 128 -6.99 1.36 -6.45
CA TRP A 128 -5.73 0.64 -6.29
C TRP A 128 -4.81 0.90 -7.49
N LEU A 129 -3.56 1.25 -7.21
CA LEU A 129 -2.51 1.36 -8.21
C LEU A 129 -1.86 -0.01 -8.46
N GLN A 130 -1.66 -0.32 -9.73
CA GLN A 130 -0.83 -1.45 -10.10
C GLN A 130 0.67 -1.13 -9.93
N VAL A 131 1.49 -2.17 -9.91
CA VAL A 131 2.96 -2.06 -9.92
C VAL A 131 3.52 -2.55 -11.25
N PRO A 132 4.71 -2.11 -11.68
CA PRO A 132 5.26 -2.49 -12.98
C PRO A 132 5.72 -3.95 -13.04
N PHE A 133 6.14 -4.54 -11.92
CA PHE A 133 6.55 -5.94 -11.81
C PHE A 133 6.54 -6.38 -10.34
N SER A 134 6.59 -7.69 -10.08
CA SER A 134 6.55 -8.25 -8.72
C SER A 134 7.90 -8.16 -8.02
N THR A 135 7.93 -7.57 -6.82
CA THR A 135 9.10 -7.57 -5.94
C THR A 135 8.71 -7.18 -4.52
N LEU A 136 9.25 -7.86 -3.50
CA LEU A 136 8.99 -7.57 -2.09
C LEU A 136 10.27 -7.45 -1.26
N ASN A 137 11.25 -8.33 -1.50
CA ASN A 137 12.54 -8.31 -0.83
C ASN A 137 13.68 -8.58 -1.83
N VAL A 138 14.91 -8.23 -1.43
CA VAL A 138 16.12 -8.51 -2.20
C VAL A 138 16.33 -10.01 -2.31
N GLY A 139 16.50 -10.52 -3.53
CA GLY A 139 16.79 -11.94 -3.81
C GLY A 139 15.57 -12.87 -3.76
N GLU A 140 14.38 -12.36 -3.44
CA GLU A 140 13.16 -13.16 -3.40
C GLU A 140 12.53 -13.27 -4.80
N LYS A 141 12.34 -14.50 -5.30
CA LYS A 141 11.53 -14.75 -6.50
C LYS A 141 10.07 -14.89 -6.09
N ILE A 142 9.28 -13.85 -6.35
CA ILE A 142 7.84 -13.83 -6.06
C ILE A 142 7.03 -13.41 -7.29
N ASN A 143 5.85 -14.02 -7.46
CA ASN A 143 4.84 -13.57 -8.40
C ASN A 143 3.60 -13.07 -7.65
N THR A 144 3.26 -11.80 -7.86
CA THR A 144 2.12 -11.11 -7.24
C THR A 144 1.05 -10.75 -8.27
N GLN A 145 1.19 -11.23 -9.52
CA GLN A 145 0.16 -11.10 -10.54
C GLN A 145 -1.04 -11.98 -10.20
N LEU A 146 -2.23 -11.39 -10.30
CA LEU A 146 -3.49 -12.10 -10.21
C LEU A 146 -3.77 -12.87 -11.51
N PRO A 147 -4.67 -13.87 -11.50
CA PRO A 147 -5.03 -14.63 -12.70
C PRO A 147 -5.54 -13.77 -13.87
N ASN A 148 -6.08 -12.58 -13.58
CA ASN A 148 -6.54 -11.61 -14.59
C ASN A 148 -5.40 -10.72 -15.16
N GLY A 149 -4.14 -11.02 -14.85
CA GLY A 149 -2.96 -10.28 -15.28
C GLY A 149 -2.68 -8.99 -14.51
N ARG A 150 -3.56 -8.56 -13.60
CA ARG A 150 -3.34 -7.35 -12.80
C ARG A 150 -2.33 -7.60 -11.70
N ASN A 151 -1.48 -6.61 -11.42
CA ASN A 151 -0.46 -6.72 -10.38
C ASN A 151 -0.54 -5.56 -9.41
N TYR A 152 -0.89 -5.82 -8.15
CA TYR A 152 -0.96 -4.81 -7.08
C TYR A 152 0.28 -4.81 -6.17
N GLY A 153 1.27 -5.64 -6.49
CA GLY A 153 2.58 -5.65 -5.84
C GLY A 153 2.68 -6.49 -4.57
N PHE A 154 1.56 -7.02 -4.08
CA PHE A 154 1.54 -7.87 -2.90
C PHE A 154 0.64 -9.09 -3.15
N PRO A 155 1.04 -10.29 -2.71
CA PRO A 155 0.20 -11.47 -2.81
C PRO A 155 -0.99 -11.34 -1.84
N PRO A 156 -2.11 -12.03 -2.12
CA PRO A 156 -3.15 -12.26 -1.12
C PRO A 156 -2.51 -12.80 0.17
N SER A 157 -2.76 -12.12 1.28
CA SER A 157 -2.14 -12.44 2.56
C SER A 157 -3.12 -13.21 3.44
N THR A 158 -2.60 -14.11 4.27
CA THR A 158 -3.38 -14.83 5.29
C THR A 158 -2.84 -14.46 6.66
N MET A 159 -3.73 -14.07 7.57
CA MET A 159 -3.36 -13.83 8.97
C MET A 159 -3.59 -15.11 9.76
N HIS A 160 -2.58 -15.53 10.52
CA HIS A 160 -2.62 -16.74 11.33
C HIS A 160 -2.62 -16.41 12.82
N ILE A 161 -3.31 -17.22 13.62
CA ILE A 161 -3.15 -17.19 15.07
C ILE A 161 -1.82 -17.87 15.41
N VAL A 162 -0.93 -17.15 16.07
CA VAL A 162 0.35 -17.68 16.56
C VAL A 162 0.32 -17.68 18.09
N ALA A 163 0.54 -18.85 18.70
CA ALA A 163 0.63 -19.02 20.14
C ALA A 163 2.01 -19.55 20.52
N ASN A 164 2.51 -19.13 21.70
CA ASN A 164 3.78 -19.61 22.24
C ASN A 164 3.72 -21.14 22.47
N LYS A 165 4.78 -21.84 22.09
CA LYS A 165 4.93 -23.27 22.36
C LYS A 165 5.59 -23.39 23.73
N ALA A 166 4.79 -23.70 24.75
CA ALA A 166 5.28 -24.01 26.09
C ALA A 166 6.16 -25.28 26.07
#